data_AF-A0A1C3WPF8-F1
#
_entry.id   AF-A0A1C3WPF8-F1
#
_cell.length_a   1.000
_cell.length_b   1.000
_cell.length_c   1.000
_cell.angle_alpha   90.00
_cell.angle_beta   90.00
_cell.angle_gamma   90.00
#
_symmetry.space_group_name_H-M   'P 1'
#
loop_
_entity.id
_entity.type
_entity.pdbx_description
1 polymer ?
#
loop_
_entity_poly.entity_id
_entity_poly.type
_entity_poly.pdbx_seq_one_letter_code
_entity_poly.pdbx_strand_id
1 'polypeptide(L)' 'MWGIAFGFRPTEWRFGACDAIENDGTVVGRWYCFGPVAITYDYV' A
#
# COMPACT_ATOMS: atom_id res chain seq x y z
N MET A 1 -8.82 -9.37 -2.57
CA MET A 1 -7.56 -10.10 -2.24
C MET A 1 -6.81 -9.29 -1.19
N TRP A 2 -5.95 -9.89 -0.34
CA TRP A 2 -5.19 -9.16 0.70
C TRP A 2 -3.69 -9.24 0.43
N GLY A 3 -2.93 -8.28 0.94
CA GLY A 3 -1.48 -8.21 0.77
C GLY A 3 -0.79 -7.44 1.90
N ILE A 4 0.50 -7.70 2.07
CA ILE A 4 1.38 -6.99 3.02
C ILE A 4 2.68 -6.60 2.33
N ALA A 5 3.15 -5.38 2.58
CA ALA A 5 4.40 -4.85 2.06
C ALA A 5 5.27 -4.30 3.19
N PHE A 6 6.59 -4.44 3.04
CA PHE A 6 7.59 -3.98 4.02
C PHE A 6 8.57 -3.01 3.37
N GLY A 7 8.75 -1.83 3.96
CA GLY A 7 9.70 -0.81 3.52
C GLY A 7 10.84 -0.64 4.53
N PHE A 8 12.08 -0.86 4.10
CA PHE A 8 13.27 -0.73 4.97
C PHE A 8 13.89 0.68 4.96
N ARG A 9 13.37 1.60 4.14
CA ARG A 9 13.86 2.99 4.04
C ARG A 9 12.93 3.94 4.78
N PRO A 10 13.32 4.48 5.95
CA PRO A 10 12.44 5.33 6.76
C PRO A 10 11.98 6.61 6.06
N THR A 11 12.77 7.12 5.11
CA THR A 11 12.42 8.32 4.32
C THR A 11 11.27 8.09 3.34
N GLU A 12 10.96 6.84 3.01
CA GLU A 12 9.87 6.45 2.12
C GLU A 12 8.61 6.02 2.89
N TRP A 13 8.68 5.96 4.23
CA TRP A 13 7.56 5.56 5.07
C TRP A 13 6.42 6.56 4.98
N ARG A 14 5.20 6.02 4.94
CA ARG A 14 3.96 6.79 4.90
C ARG A 14 3.04 6.33 6.02
N PHE A 15 2.17 7.24 6.42
CA PHE A 15 1.11 6.97 7.38
C PHE A 15 -0.24 7.31 6.74
N GLY A 16 -1.25 6.48 7.00
CA GLY A 16 -2.59 6.66 6.45
C GLY A 16 -2.84 5.76 5.24
N ALA A 17 -3.75 6.17 4.36
CA ALA A 17 -4.14 5.37 3.19
C ALA A 17 -3.48 5.88 1.91
N CYS A 18 -3.08 4.97 1.02
CA CYS A 18 -2.70 5.28 -0.35
C CYS A 18 -3.33 4.28 -1.34
N ASP A 19 -3.56 4.72 -2.57
CA ASP A 19 -4.20 3.88 -3.57
C ASP A 19 -3.23 2.78 -4.05
N ALA A 20 -3.74 1.56 -4.22
CA ALA A 20 -3.06 0.47 -4.89
C ALA A 20 -3.28 0.63 -6.39
N ILE A 21 -2.21 0.86 -7.13
CA ILE A 21 -2.27 1.20 -8.56
C ILE A 21 -1.48 0.15 -9.34
N GLU A 22 -2.11 -0.43 -10.34
CA GLU A 22 -1.45 -1.35 -11.29
C GLU A 22 -0.55 -0.59 -12.27
N ASN A 23 0.28 -1.32 -13.03
CA ASN A 23 1.23 -0.70 -13.97
C ASN A 23 0.57 0.11 -15.10
N ASP A 24 -0.71 -0.12 -15.37
CA ASP A 24 -1.51 0.61 -16.35
C ASP A 24 -2.18 1.88 -15.78
N GLY A 25 -1.99 2.15 -14.48
CA GLY A 25 -2.60 3.29 -13.78
C GLY A 25 -3.98 3.00 -13.18
N THR A 26 -4.49 1.78 -13.30
CA THR A 26 -5.79 1.40 -12.71
C THR A 26 -5.68 1.30 -11.19
N VAL A 27 -6.57 1.98 -10.48
CA VAL A 27 -6.71 1.84 -9.02
C VAL A 27 -7.48 0.55 -8.74
N VAL A 28 -6.82 -0.39 -8.07
CA VAL A 28 -7.35 -1.74 -7.77
C VAL A 28 -7.63 -1.94 -6.28
N GLY A 29 -7.31 -0.97 -5.43
CA GLY A 29 -7.61 -1.04 -4.00
C GLY A 29 -6.90 0.04 -3.19
N ARG A 30 -6.73 -0.20 -1.89
CA ARG A 30 -6.13 0.73 -0.95
C ARG A 30 -5.16 0.03 0.01
N TRP A 31 -4.00 0.65 0.18
CA TRP A 31 -3.01 0.30 1.18
C TRP A 31 -3.17 1.18 2.40
N TYR A 32 -3.12 0.59 3.58
CA TYR A 32 -3.03 1.27 4.86
C TYR A 32 -1.61 1.15 5.39
N CYS A 33 -0.91 2.27 5.43
CA CYS A 33 0.50 2.38 5.77
C CYS A 33 0.68 2.80 7.24
N PHE A 34 1.56 2.08 7.93
CA PHE A 34 1.91 2.25 9.34
C PHE A 34 3.43 2.30 9.50
N GLY A 35 4.09 3.20 8.76
CA GLY A 35 5.55 3.32 8.76
C GLY A 35 6.19 2.24 7.87
N PRO A 36 6.93 1.26 8.43
CA PRO A 36 7.59 0.21 7.64
C PRO A 36 6.64 -0.82 7.06
N VAL A 37 5.38 -0.88 7.50
CA VAL A 37 4.43 -1.91 7.10
C VAL A 37 3.23 -1.26 6.41
N ALA A 38 2.79 -1.85 5.30
CA ALA A 38 1.53 -1.51 4.65
C ALA A 38 0.69 -2.77 4.43
N ILE A 39 -0.63 -2.65 4.58
CA ILE A 39 -1.58 -3.76 4.43
C ILE A 39 -2.71 -3.33 3.48
N THR A 40 -3.12 -4.22 2.57
CA THR A 40 -4.32 -4.05 1.73
C THR A 40 -5.26 -5.24 1.94
N TYR A 41 -6.56 -5.00 1.86
CA TYR A 41 -7.60 -6.03 2.03
C TYR A 41 -8.73 -5.92 1.00
N ASP A 42 -8.75 -4.86 0.19
CA ASP A 42 -9.84 -4.46 -0.70
C ASP A 42 -9.47 -4.61 -2.18
N TYR A 43 -8.40 -5.33 -2.50
CA TYR A 43 -7.97 -5.55 -3.89
C TYR A 43 -9.11 -6.19 -4.71
N VAL A 44 -9.55 -5.51 -5.78
CA VAL A 44 -10.60 -5.92 -6.74
C VAL A 44 -9.96 -6.43 -8.02
#